data_AF-A0A935F0J4-F1
#
_entry.id   AF-A0A935F0J4-F1
#
_cell.length_a   1.000
_cell.length_b   1.000
_cell.length_c   1.000
_cell.angle_alpha   90.00
_cell.angle_beta   90.00
_cell.angle_gamma   90.00
#
_symmetry.space_group_name_H-M   'P 1'
#
loop_
_entity.id
_entity.type
_entity.pdbx_description
1 polymer ?
#
loop_
_entity_poly.entity_id
_entity_poly.type
_entity_poly.pdbx_seq_one_letter_code
_entity_poly.pdbx_strand_id
1 'polypeptide(L)'
;MSSGILFALAIAALSVAVIVGLVKRNRGGPGPTTRGGLDSPNTVAQWTEGETTRLLSSAELPGLYLLRPRFLTKAESVVFLLLKAAFPRHEIFAKIRLSDVLQVKIGPQGMERLRAFRKIANQHVGFVICDKDMTIVAIVDAKEPDQLTNPRDQKLEIIKQRCLQAAQVKYIAIYPPQLPRYRELREQVLGPAADLV
;
A
#
# COMPACT_ATOMS: atom_id res chain seq x y z
N MET A 1 -63.37 -45.64 -11.48
CA MET A 1 -63.07 -45.14 -10.11
C MET A 1 -61.66 -45.50 -9.62
N SER A 2 -60.68 -45.73 -10.51
CA SER A 2 -59.33 -46.24 -10.18
C SER A 2 -58.20 -45.21 -10.28
N SER A 3 -58.47 -43.98 -10.76
CA SER A 3 -57.43 -42.96 -10.97
C SER A 3 -57.13 -42.10 -9.73
N GLY A 4 -58.05 -41.99 -8.77
CA GLY A 4 -57.86 -41.16 -7.57
C GLY A 4 -56.95 -41.80 -6.51
N ILE A 5 -56.99 -43.13 -6.42
CA ILE A 5 -56.19 -43.90 -5.43
C ILE A 5 -54.70 -43.90 -5.81
N LEU A 6 -54.38 -43.96 -7.11
CA LEU A 6 -53.00 -43.88 -7.61
C LEU A 6 -52.39 -42.49 -7.35
N PHE A 7 -53.19 -41.42 -7.47
CA PHE A 7 -52.72 -40.06 -7.23
C PHE A 7 -52.45 -39.80 -5.73
N ALA A 8 -53.31 -40.32 -4.85
CA ALA A 8 -53.12 -40.22 -3.40
C ALA A 8 -51.86 -40.98 -2.92
N LEU A 9 -51.58 -42.17 -3.48
CA LEU A 9 -50.38 -42.93 -3.16
C LEU A 9 -49.10 -42.26 -3.66
N ALA A 10 -49.14 -41.63 -4.85
CA ALA A 10 -48.00 -40.90 -5.38
C ALA A 10 -47.64 -39.67 -4.54
N ILE A 11 -48.63 -38.92 -4.06
CA ILE A 11 -48.41 -37.75 -3.18
C ILE A 11 -47.90 -38.20 -1.81
N ALA A 12 -48.43 -39.29 -1.26
CA ALA A 12 -47.95 -39.85 0.00
C ALA A 12 -46.48 -40.30 -0.12
N ALA A 13 -46.12 -41.01 -1.20
CA ALA A 13 -44.73 -41.42 -1.44
C ALA A 13 -43.78 -40.22 -1.61
N LEU A 14 -44.22 -39.15 -2.29
CA LEU A 14 -43.43 -37.93 -2.46
C LEU A 14 -43.21 -37.21 -1.12
N SER A 15 -44.25 -37.12 -0.28
CA SER A 15 -44.14 -36.48 1.04
C SER A 15 -43.18 -37.21 1.97
N VAL A 16 -43.20 -38.55 1.98
CA VAL A 16 -42.25 -39.37 2.74
C VAL A 16 -40.82 -39.22 2.20
N ALA A 17 -40.63 -39.17 0.89
CA ALA A 17 -39.32 -38.97 0.28
C ALA A 17 -38.72 -37.58 0.63
N VAL A 18 -39.55 -36.53 0.66
CA VAL A 18 -39.11 -35.18 1.06
C VAL A 18 -38.74 -35.14 2.53
N ILE A 19 -39.54 -35.75 3.43
CA ILE A 19 -39.24 -35.79 4.86
C ILE A 19 -37.94 -36.58 5.13
N VAL A 20 -37.77 -37.74 4.50
CA VAL A 20 -36.54 -38.54 4.63
C VAL A 20 -35.33 -37.80 4.04
N GLY A 21 -35.49 -37.10 2.91
CA GLY A 21 -34.44 -36.27 2.32
C GLY A 21 -34.00 -35.11 3.21
N LEU A 22 -34.94 -34.45 3.89
CA LEU A 22 -34.68 -33.34 4.80
C LEU A 22 -34.01 -33.81 6.10
N VAL A 23 -34.43 -34.96 6.66
CA VAL A 23 -33.82 -35.55 7.85
C VAL A 23 -32.41 -36.09 7.54
N LYS A 24 -32.17 -36.64 6.35
CA LYS A 24 -30.83 -37.11 5.93
C LYS A 24 -29.88 -35.95 5.64
N ARG A 25 -30.39 -34.82 5.14
CA ARG A 25 -29.59 -33.59 4.92
C ARG A 25 -29.20 -32.90 6.22
N ASN A 26 -29.98 -33.05 7.30
CA ASN A 26 -29.69 -32.44 8.61
C ASN A 26 -28.79 -33.30 9.52
N ARG A 27 -28.36 -34.48 9.07
CA ARG A 27 -27.37 -35.34 9.75
C ARG A 27 -26.08 -35.42 8.93
N GLY A 28 -25.44 -34.28 8.72
CA GLY A 28 -24.07 -34.18 8.23
C GLY A 28 -23.13 -33.84 9.37
N GLY A 29 -22.42 -34.84 9.91
CA GLY A 29 -21.21 -34.61 10.69
C GLY A 29 -20.70 -35.80 11.49
N PRO A 30 -19.77 -36.58 10.92
CA PRO A 30 -18.55 -36.98 11.62
C PRO A 30 -17.40 -36.09 11.14
N GLY A 31 -16.62 -35.56 12.08
CA GLY A 31 -15.50 -34.64 11.81
C GLY A 31 -14.42 -35.24 10.89
N PRO A 32 -13.59 -34.40 10.25
CA PRO A 32 -12.67 -34.88 9.25
C PRO A 32 -11.44 -35.52 9.90
N THR A 33 -11.24 -36.79 9.55
CA THR A 33 -9.96 -37.49 9.64
C THR A 33 -8.94 -36.86 8.71
N THR A 34 -7.77 -36.57 9.26
CA THR A 34 -6.53 -36.21 8.57
C THR A 34 -6.16 -37.19 7.46
N ARG A 35 -5.96 -36.70 6.24
CA ARG A 35 -5.02 -37.26 5.24
C ARG A 35 -4.82 -36.25 4.11
N GLY A 36 -3.55 -35.92 3.85
CA GLY A 36 -3.13 -34.93 2.86
C GLY A 36 -3.28 -35.40 1.41
N GLY A 37 -3.27 -34.41 0.51
CA GLY A 37 -3.21 -34.59 -0.94
C GLY A 37 -3.39 -33.23 -1.62
N LEU A 38 -2.34 -32.75 -2.27
CA LEU A 38 -2.27 -31.51 -3.03
C LEU A 38 -3.24 -31.52 -4.24
N ASP A 39 -3.90 -30.39 -4.53
CA ASP A 39 -3.76 -29.65 -5.79
C ASP A 39 -4.89 -28.61 -6.01
N SER A 40 -4.46 -27.44 -6.49
CA SER A 40 -5.20 -26.43 -7.27
C SER A 40 -6.04 -25.32 -6.59
N PRO A 41 -6.14 -24.15 -7.27
CA PRO A 41 -5.90 -22.85 -6.65
C PRO A 41 -7.14 -21.97 -6.59
N ASN A 42 -7.41 -21.40 -5.41
CA ASN A 42 -8.24 -20.20 -5.23
C ASN A 42 -7.95 -19.65 -3.84
N THR A 43 -6.81 -18.97 -3.68
CA THR A 43 -6.51 -18.21 -2.47
C THR A 43 -7.29 -16.90 -2.49
N VAL A 44 -8.62 -17.00 -2.48
CA VAL A 44 -9.44 -15.93 -1.89
C VAL A 44 -9.09 -16.01 -0.41
N ALA A 45 -8.35 -15.03 0.10
CA ALA A 45 -8.12 -14.92 1.53
C ALA A 45 -9.49 -14.88 2.19
N GLN A 46 -9.91 -16.01 2.74
CA GLN A 46 -11.19 -16.16 3.41
C GLN A 46 -10.98 -15.53 4.79
N TRP A 47 -11.15 -14.21 4.85
CA TRP A 47 -11.11 -13.44 6.08
C TRP A 47 -12.15 -14.07 7.00
N THR A 48 -11.69 -14.77 8.02
CA THR A 48 -12.60 -15.33 9.03
C THR A 48 -13.25 -14.15 9.75
N GLU A 49 -14.57 -14.21 9.98
CA GLU A 49 -15.30 -13.11 10.62
C GLU A 49 -14.59 -12.60 11.89
N GLY A 50 -13.98 -13.51 12.67
CA GLY A 50 -13.20 -13.16 13.87
C GLY A 50 -11.90 -12.38 13.64
N GLU A 51 -11.21 -12.50 12.50
CA GLU A 51 -10.06 -11.66 12.15
C GLU A 51 -10.51 -10.25 11.75
N THR A 52 -11.59 -10.13 10.97
CA THR A 52 -12.24 -8.85 10.70
C THR A 52 -12.75 -8.19 11.97
N THR A 53 -13.38 -8.95 12.89
CA THR A 53 -13.84 -8.42 14.19
C THR A 53 -12.67 -7.93 15.05
N ARG A 54 -11.52 -8.61 15.05
CA ARG A 54 -10.32 -8.14 15.79
C ARG A 54 -9.70 -6.87 15.19
N LEU A 55 -9.59 -6.78 13.86
CA LEU A 55 -9.05 -5.59 13.21
C LEU A 55 -9.97 -4.37 13.37
N LEU A 56 -11.29 -4.58 13.32
CA LEU A 56 -12.29 -3.55 13.62
C LEU A 56 -12.28 -3.17 15.11
N SER A 57 -12.09 -4.15 16.01
CA SER A 57 -12.10 -3.89 17.47
C SER A 57 -11.00 -2.93 17.90
N SER A 58 -9.81 -2.99 17.29
CA SER A 58 -8.73 -2.05 17.56
C SER A 58 -9.05 -0.66 17.02
N ALA A 59 -9.71 -0.55 15.85
CA ALA A 59 -10.09 0.71 15.22
C ALA A 59 -11.05 1.54 16.08
N GLU A 60 -11.91 0.88 16.85
CA GLU A 60 -12.94 1.49 17.69
C GLU A 60 -12.45 1.87 19.10
N LEU A 61 -11.20 1.52 19.47
CA LEU A 61 -10.64 1.83 20.78
C LEU A 61 -10.44 3.35 20.95
N PRO A 62 -11.20 4.03 21.83
CA PRO A 62 -11.06 5.46 22.04
C PRO A 62 -9.65 5.80 22.51
N GLY A 63 -8.98 6.72 21.80
CA GLY A 63 -7.63 7.17 22.14
C GLY A 63 -6.48 6.29 21.63
N LEU A 64 -6.74 5.17 20.94
CA LEU A 64 -5.66 4.38 20.32
C LEU A 64 -5.03 5.09 19.11
N TYR A 65 -5.86 5.71 18.28
CA TYR A 65 -5.41 6.50 17.14
C TYR A 65 -5.50 7.98 17.45
N LEU A 66 -4.35 8.64 17.43
CA LEU A 66 -4.25 10.07 17.69
C LEU A 66 -3.92 10.81 16.40
N LEU A 67 -4.65 11.90 16.16
CA LEU A 67 -4.30 12.84 15.11
C LEU A 67 -2.95 13.47 15.45
N ARG A 68 -2.00 13.42 14.51
CA ARG A 68 -0.73 14.12 14.69
C ARG A 68 -0.99 15.63 14.71
N PRO A 69 -0.39 16.38 15.66
CA PRO A 69 -0.62 17.83 15.76
C PRO A 69 -0.06 18.61 14.57
N ARG A 70 0.94 18.06 13.86
CA ARG A 70 1.49 18.62 12.61
C ARG A 70 1.74 17.52 11.60
N PHE A 71 1.46 17.81 10.34
CA PHE A 71 1.73 16.91 9.22
C PHE A 71 3.22 16.89 8.83
N LEU A 72 3.85 18.08 8.78
CA LEU A 72 5.26 18.28 8.50
C LEU A 72 6.00 18.79 9.75
N THR A 73 7.28 18.45 9.87
CA THR A 73 8.14 19.07 10.88
C THR A 73 8.37 20.56 10.56
N LYS A 74 8.94 21.32 11.49
CA LYS A 74 9.28 22.74 11.26
C LYS A 74 10.22 22.90 10.05
N ALA A 75 11.26 22.07 10.00
CA ALA A 75 12.24 22.06 8.93
C ALA A 75 11.62 21.68 7.57
N GLU A 76 10.79 20.63 7.56
CA GLU A 76 10.05 20.22 6.36
C GLU A 76 9.09 21.30 5.87
N SER A 77 8.42 22.00 6.79
CA SER A 77 7.50 23.09 6.44
C SER A 77 8.22 24.24 5.72
N VAL A 78 9.43 24.58 6.15
CA VAL A 78 10.24 25.62 5.49
C VAL A 78 10.67 25.18 4.08
N VAL A 79 11.13 23.94 3.94
CA VAL A 79 11.48 23.39 2.61
C VAL A 79 10.27 23.32 1.70
N PHE A 80 9.11 22.92 2.22
CA PHE A 80 7.87 22.90 1.43
C PHE A 80 7.49 24.28 0.90
N LEU A 81 7.55 25.32 1.75
CA LEU A 81 7.29 26.69 1.34
C LEU A 81 8.30 27.19 0.30
N LEU A 82 9.58 26.87 0.48
CA LEU A 82 10.64 27.17 -0.50
C LEU A 82 10.31 26.52 -1.86
N LEU A 83 9.92 25.24 -1.87
CA LEU A 83 9.57 24.53 -3.09
C LEU A 83 8.33 25.14 -3.76
N LYS A 84 7.28 25.50 -3.01
CA LYS A 84 6.09 26.18 -3.58
C LYS A 84 6.44 27.52 -4.22
N ALA A 85 7.33 28.30 -3.60
CA ALA A 85 7.79 29.56 -4.14
C ALA A 85 8.72 29.37 -5.35
N ALA A 86 9.57 28.35 -5.33
CA ALA A 86 10.48 28.03 -6.42
C ALA A 86 9.73 27.50 -7.66
N PHE A 87 8.70 26.68 -7.48
CA PHE A 87 8.01 25.99 -8.57
C PHE A 87 6.50 26.28 -8.57
N PRO A 88 6.07 27.52 -8.88
CA PRO A 88 4.65 27.88 -8.82
C PRO A 88 3.78 27.20 -9.89
N ARG A 89 4.39 26.66 -10.95
CA ARG A 89 3.71 25.95 -12.04
C ARG A 89 3.66 24.43 -11.86
N HIS A 90 4.26 23.91 -10.78
CA HIS A 90 4.40 22.48 -10.52
C HIS A 90 3.57 22.07 -9.30
N GLU A 91 3.12 20.83 -9.30
CA GLU A 91 2.43 20.24 -8.17
C GLU A 91 3.45 19.62 -7.20
N ILE A 92 3.25 19.86 -5.91
CA ILE A 92 4.21 19.47 -4.87
C ILE A 92 3.47 18.65 -3.84
N PHE A 93 3.87 17.39 -3.73
CA PHE A 93 3.29 16.42 -2.82
C PHE A 93 4.28 16.11 -1.70
N ALA A 94 3.79 16.01 -0.47
CA ALA A 94 4.62 15.77 0.70
C ALA A 94 4.31 14.42 1.36
N LYS A 95 5.33 13.80 1.97
CA LYS A 95 5.24 12.51 2.68
C LYS A 95 4.67 11.37 1.84
N ILE A 96 5.14 11.24 0.59
CA ILE A 96 4.71 10.15 -0.31
C ILE A 96 5.48 8.87 0.02
N ARG A 97 4.83 7.70 -0.11
CA ARG A 97 5.51 6.42 0.03
C ARG A 97 6.41 6.17 -1.18
N LEU A 98 7.58 5.61 -0.95
CA LEU A 98 8.50 5.28 -2.03
C LEU A 98 7.90 4.27 -3.03
N SER A 99 6.97 3.41 -2.57
CA SER A 99 6.20 2.51 -3.44
C SER A 99 5.29 3.21 -4.44
N ASP A 100 4.86 4.43 -4.15
CA ASP A 100 3.96 5.19 -5.02
C ASP A 100 4.75 5.96 -6.10
N VAL A 101 6.07 6.13 -5.89
CA VAL A 101 7.00 6.76 -6.83
C VAL A 101 7.76 5.74 -7.67
N LEU A 102 8.16 4.62 -7.07
CA LEU A 102 8.96 3.59 -7.71
C LEU A 102 8.15 2.32 -7.96
N GLN A 103 8.15 1.88 -9.22
CA GLN A 103 7.65 0.56 -9.58
C GLN A 103 8.81 -0.43 -9.71
N VAL A 104 8.72 -1.56 -9.01
CA VAL A 104 9.68 -2.66 -9.16
C VAL A 104 9.36 -3.40 -10.46
N LYS A 105 10.27 -3.37 -11.43
CA LYS A 105 10.13 -4.06 -12.71
C LYS A 105 9.88 -5.55 -12.50
N ILE A 106 8.97 -6.12 -13.30
CA ILE A 106 8.65 -7.55 -13.29
C ILE A 106 9.85 -8.30 -13.88
N GLY A 107 10.57 -9.04 -13.04
CA GLY A 107 11.63 -9.98 -13.41
C GLY A 107 11.30 -11.42 -12.99
N PRO A 108 12.10 -12.41 -13.39
CA PRO A 108 11.74 -13.84 -13.36
C PRO A 108 11.68 -14.51 -11.96
N GLN A 109 11.72 -13.77 -10.85
CA GLN A 109 11.64 -14.35 -9.50
C GLN A 109 10.70 -13.57 -8.58
N GLY A 110 9.50 -14.12 -8.33
CA GLY A 110 8.46 -13.49 -7.51
C GLY A 110 8.88 -13.20 -6.06
N MET A 111 9.80 -13.98 -5.49
CA MET A 111 10.27 -13.80 -4.11
C MET A 111 11.23 -12.61 -3.95
N GLU A 112 12.12 -12.38 -4.92
CA GLU A 112 13.00 -11.22 -4.91
C GLU A 112 12.21 -9.92 -5.09
N ARG A 113 11.18 -9.96 -5.95
CA ARG A 113 10.22 -8.87 -6.12
C ARG A 113 9.52 -8.52 -4.81
N LEU A 114 8.96 -9.51 -4.11
CA LEU A 114 8.25 -9.25 -2.84
C LEU A 114 9.18 -8.66 -1.79
N ARG A 115 10.43 -9.14 -1.72
CA ARG A 115 11.45 -8.60 -0.82
C ARG A 115 11.82 -7.17 -1.18
N ALA A 116 12.00 -6.85 -2.46
CA ALA A 116 12.29 -5.49 -2.93
C ALA A 116 11.10 -4.54 -2.67
N PHE A 117 9.88 -4.99 -2.94
CA PHE A 117 8.67 -4.21 -2.71
C PHE A 117 8.47 -3.88 -1.21
N ARG A 118 8.69 -4.85 -0.31
CA ARG A 118 8.60 -4.61 1.14
C ARG A 118 9.61 -3.58 1.65
N LYS A 119 10.78 -3.46 1.00
CA LYS A 119 11.79 -2.46 1.37
C LYS A 119 11.32 -1.04 1.02
N ILE A 120 10.66 -0.86 -0.12
CA ILE A 120 10.18 0.46 -0.56
C ILE A 120 8.82 0.84 0.06
N ALA A 121 7.94 -0.13 0.33
CA ALA A 121 6.58 0.12 0.81
C ALA A 121 6.53 0.79 2.19
N ASN A 122 7.53 0.54 3.04
CA ASN A 122 7.61 1.13 4.38
C ASN A 122 8.41 2.44 4.41
N GLN A 123 9.01 2.84 3.29
CA GLN A 123 9.80 4.06 3.20
C GLN A 123 8.98 5.19 2.61
N HIS A 124 9.28 6.42 3.05
CA HIS A 124 8.66 7.63 2.55
C HIS A 124 9.74 8.58 2.03
N VAL A 125 9.38 9.34 1.02
CA VAL A 125 10.12 10.50 0.54
C VAL A 125 9.48 11.77 1.09
N GLY A 126 10.29 12.80 1.30
CA GLY A 126 9.87 14.09 1.85
C GLY A 126 8.91 14.79 0.91
N PHE A 127 9.37 15.06 -0.32
CA PHE A 127 8.61 15.79 -1.34
C PHE A 127 8.82 15.20 -2.73
N VAL A 128 7.77 15.25 -3.54
CA VAL A 128 7.82 14.94 -4.97
C VAL A 128 7.29 16.15 -5.73
N ILE A 129 8.07 16.58 -6.72
CA ILE A 129 7.71 17.65 -7.65
C ILE A 129 7.21 17.00 -8.92
N CYS A 130 5.97 17.32 -9.29
CA CYS A 130 5.34 16.86 -10.51
C CYS A 130 5.09 18.03 -11.45
N ASP A 131 5.16 17.78 -12.75
CA ASP A 131 4.66 18.71 -13.75
C ASP A 131 3.12 18.72 -13.75
N LYS A 132 2.50 19.60 -14.54
CA LYS A 132 1.04 19.73 -14.68
C LYS A 132 0.36 18.41 -15.10
N ASP A 133 1.06 17.58 -15.86
CA ASP A 133 0.58 16.28 -16.31
C ASP A 133 0.83 15.16 -15.27
N MET A 134 1.12 15.52 -14.02
CA MET A 134 1.43 14.58 -12.92
C MET A 134 2.65 13.70 -13.17
N THR A 135 3.53 14.11 -14.09
CA THR A 135 4.80 13.42 -14.34
C THR A 135 5.83 13.83 -13.30
N ILE A 136 6.50 12.85 -12.68
CA ILE A 136 7.51 13.09 -11.65
C ILE A 136 8.76 13.73 -12.27
N VAL A 137 9.09 14.95 -11.85
CA VAL A 137 10.25 15.70 -12.31
C VAL A 137 11.45 15.48 -11.39
N ALA A 138 11.22 15.60 -10.08
CA ALA A 138 12.27 15.42 -9.08
C ALA A 138 11.69 15.03 -7.72
N ILE A 139 12.52 14.40 -6.90
CA ILE A 139 12.24 14.08 -5.51
C ILE A 139 13.18 14.91 -4.63
N VAL A 140 12.62 15.52 -3.61
CA VAL A 140 13.35 16.36 -2.67
C VAL A 140 13.16 15.85 -1.24
N ASP A 141 14.25 15.61 -0.52
CA ASP A 141 14.22 15.26 0.90
C ASP A 141 14.83 16.39 1.73
N ALA A 142 14.18 16.74 2.84
CA ALA A 142 14.77 17.55 3.89
C ALA A 142 15.60 16.65 4.81
N LYS A 143 16.93 16.75 4.78
CA LYS A 143 17.83 15.98 5.64
C LYS A 143 18.37 16.85 6.76
N GLU A 144 18.26 16.42 8.00
CA GLU A 144 19.01 16.99 9.13
C GLU A 144 20.22 16.07 9.44
N PRO A 145 21.44 16.61 9.60
CA PRO A 145 22.69 15.84 9.73
C PRO A 145 22.75 15.07 11.05
N ASP A 146 22.04 15.53 12.08
CA ASP A 146 22.17 14.99 13.44
C ASP A 146 21.22 13.83 13.76
N GLN A 147 20.30 13.45 12.86
CA GLN A 147 19.27 12.46 13.19
C GLN A 147 19.64 10.99 12.91
N LEU A 148 20.71 10.71 12.17
CA LEU A 148 21.07 9.34 11.78
C LEU A 148 22.11 8.71 12.72
N THR A 149 21.82 8.70 14.01
CA THR A 149 22.65 8.00 15.01
C THR A 149 22.45 6.47 14.94
N ASN A 150 21.32 6.01 14.40
CA ASN A 150 20.99 4.60 14.33
C ASN A 150 21.54 3.93 13.05
N PRO A 151 22.36 2.87 13.17
CA PRO A 151 22.92 2.17 12.01
C PRO A 151 21.86 1.52 11.11
N ARG A 152 20.65 1.23 11.63
CA ARG A 152 19.55 0.70 10.81
C ARG A 152 18.99 1.77 9.87
N ASP A 153 18.79 2.98 10.37
CA ASP A 153 18.23 4.08 9.58
C ASP A 153 19.21 4.53 8.50
N GLN A 154 20.50 4.49 8.79
CA GLN A 154 21.55 4.75 7.80
C GLN A 154 21.53 3.74 6.65
N LYS A 155 21.34 2.45 6.96
CA LYS A 155 21.18 1.40 5.92
C LYS A 155 19.93 1.64 5.07
N LEU A 156 18.81 2.03 5.69
CA LEU A 156 17.57 2.32 4.97
C LEU A 156 17.71 3.53 4.05
N GLU A 157 18.40 4.58 4.49
CA GLU A 157 18.72 5.76 3.66
C GLU A 157 19.61 5.40 2.46
N ILE A 158 20.65 4.59 2.68
CA ILE A 158 21.52 4.12 1.59
C ILE A 158 20.71 3.30 0.58
N ILE A 159 19.81 2.42 1.04
CA ILE A 159 18.93 1.64 0.17
C ILE A 159 18.02 2.58 -0.63
N LYS A 160 17.39 3.56 0.01
CA LYS A 160 16.53 4.56 -0.65
C LYS A 160 17.29 5.26 -1.77
N GLN A 161 18.48 5.79 -1.47
CA GLN A 161 19.32 6.48 -2.45
C GLN A 161 19.70 5.57 -3.63
N ARG A 162 20.09 4.33 -3.36
CA ARG A 162 20.42 3.36 -4.42
C ARG A 162 19.21 3.01 -5.28
N CYS A 163 18.02 2.87 -4.70
CA CYS A 163 16.79 2.61 -5.44
C CYS A 163 16.43 3.78 -6.36
N LEU A 164 16.53 5.02 -5.85
CA LEU A 164 16.28 6.23 -6.63
C LEU A 164 17.29 6.41 -7.77
N GLN A 165 18.57 6.15 -7.50
CA GLN A 165 19.63 6.18 -8.50
C GLN A 165 19.41 5.10 -9.59
N ALA A 166 19.03 3.89 -9.21
CA ALA A 166 18.75 2.80 -10.14
C ALA A 166 17.51 3.09 -11.02
N ALA A 167 16.54 3.83 -10.48
CA ALA A 167 15.37 4.30 -11.23
C ALA A 167 15.64 5.55 -12.07
N GLN A 168 16.87 6.08 -12.05
CA GLN A 168 17.27 7.32 -12.75
C GLN A 168 16.39 8.53 -12.41
N VAL A 169 15.82 8.56 -11.22
CA VAL A 169 15.01 9.68 -10.75
C VAL A 169 15.91 10.74 -10.16
N LYS A 170 15.65 12.00 -10.49
CA LYS A 170 16.40 13.13 -9.94
C LYS A 170 16.09 13.27 -8.46
N TYR A 171 17.11 13.09 -7.62
CA TYR A 171 17.00 13.15 -6.17
C TYR A 171 17.86 14.28 -5.61
N ILE A 172 17.26 15.14 -4.79
CA ILE A 172 17.91 16.30 -4.16
C ILE A 172 17.72 16.21 -2.65
N ALA A 173 18.81 16.30 -1.90
CA ALA A 173 18.77 16.43 -0.45
C ALA A 173 19.00 17.90 -0.08
N ILE A 174 18.00 18.54 0.54
CA ILE A 174 18.09 19.90 1.05
C ILE A 174 18.41 19.84 2.53
N TYR A 175 19.41 20.62 2.94
CA TYR A 175 19.72 20.83 4.34
C TYR A 175 18.98 22.07 4.86
N PRO A 176 17.98 21.95 5.74
CA PRO A 176 17.13 23.08 6.14
C PRO A 176 17.86 24.30 6.74
N PRO A 177 18.93 24.16 7.53
CA PRO A 177 19.78 25.28 7.97
C PRO A 177 20.56 25.96 6.85
N GLN A 178 20.76 25.30 5.70
CA GLN A 178 21.45 25.84 4.53
C GLN A 178 20.53 25.76 3.31
N LEU A 179 19.51 26.62 3.27
CA LEU A 179 18.56 26.64 2.17
C LEU A 179 19.24 27.10 0.87
N PRO A 180 19.12 26.33 -0.22
CA PRO A 180 19.62 26.76 -1.52
C PRO A 180 18.82 27.96 -2.04
N ARG A 181 19.45 28.77 -2.90
CA ARG A 181 18.74 29.87 -3.57
C ARG A 181 17.74 29.31 -4.58
N TYR A 182 16.67 30.08 -4.84
CA TYR A 182 15.62 29.70 -5.80
C TYR A 182 16.17 29.30 -7.17
N ARG A 183 17.14 30.07 -7.67
CA ARG A 183 17.77 29.84 -8.98
C ARG A 183 18.53 28.52 -9.03
N GLU A 184 19.38 28.27 -8.05
CA GLU A 184 20.16 27.03 -7.94
C GLU A 184 19.23 25.82 -7.85
N LEU A 185 18.14 25.93 -7.08
CA LEU A 185 17.17 24.86 -6.95
C LEU A 185 16.43 24.59 -8.26
N ARG A 186 16.09 25.63 -9.03
CA ARG A 186 15.48 25.49 -10.36
C ARG A 186 16.43 24.85 -11.36
N GLU A 187 17.67 25.32 -11.44
CA GLU A 187 18.71 24.74 -12.29
C GLU A 187 18.95 23.27 -11.92
N GLN A 188 18.97 22.94 -10.63
CA GLN A 188 19.11 21.57 -10.15
C GLN A 188 17.88 20.70 -10.41
N VAL A 189 16.66 21.23 -10.46
CA VAL A 189 15.44 20.43 -10.70
C VAL A 189 15.16 20.31 -12.20
N LEU A 190 15.10 21.43 -12.92
CA LEU A 190 14.67 21.51 -14.31
C LEU A 190 15.84 21.48 -15.32
N GLY A 191 17.07 21.69 -14.86
CA GLY A 191 18.25 21.82 -15.73
C GLY A 191 18.47 23.26 -16.22
N PRO A 192 19.63 23.56 -16.84
CA PRO A 192 20.04 24.92 -17.21
C PRO A 192 19.19 25.58 -18.31
N ALA A 193 18.27 24.85 -18.96
CA ALA A 193 17.50 25.33 -20.11
C ALA A 193 16.04 25.72 -19.79
N ALA A 194 15.59 25.55 -18.55
CA ALA A 194 14.18 25.70 -18.20
C ALA A 194 13.74 27.13 -17.86
N ASP A 195 14.67 28.09 -17.81
CA ASP A 195 14.36 29.50 -17.58
C ASP A 195 13.78 30.21 -18.84
N LEU A 196 13.57 29.47 -19.94
CA LEU A 196 13.11 30.02 -21.23
C LEU A 196 11.61 29.82 -21.54
N VAL A 197 10.78 29.40 -20.58
CA VAL A 197 9.31 29.19 -20.77
C VAL A 197 8.46 29.74 -19.62
#